data_AF-A0A8C5HXW5-F1
#
_entry.id   AF-A0A8C5HXW5-F1
#
_cell.length_a   1.000
_cell.length_b   1.000
_cell.length_c   1.000
_cell.angle_alpha   90.00
_cell.angle_beta   90.00
_cell.angle_gamma   90.00
#
_symmetry.space_group_name_H-M   'P 1'
#
loop_
_entity.id
_entity.type
_entity.pdbx_description
1 polymer ?
#
loop_
_entity_poly.entity_id
_entity_poly.type
_entity_poly.pdbx_seq_one_letter_code
_entity_poly.pdbx_strand_id
1 'polypeptide(L)'
;MKLTRKLVLAKAKASDFQSVKKLNCWGCKVTDISILTQMPNIEVLTLSVNSISSLAPLSVCLFLSELYLRRNMIQSLSELSHLRPLTRLRVLWLAENPCCGENPGQYRLTVLRCLPRLQKLDNQVVTEDEVAQALVDGEEVTTPPGSLQNQLSTNGLTESETENDPLNYNMVETNKIRQQLGMKPLSRDKFTLLSSPSSKEDKTLMKKTHTLDAILMLLRDLDEEELHIVYTTTQNRLQSYTMDSQTLTDSQQKMHNVLNI
;
A
#
# COMPACT_ATOMS: atom_id res chain seq x y z
N MET A 1 26.55 6.32 13.87
CA MET A 1 26.57 5.29 14.94
C MET A 1 25.30 4.46 14.85
N LYS A 2 25.37 3.14 15.04
CA LYS A 2 24.17 2.28 15.05
C LYS A 2 23.44 2.36 16.39
N LEU A 3 22.11 2.47 16.35
CA LEU A 3 21.28 2.39 17.54
C LEU A 3 21.25 0.92 18.02
N THR A 4 21.93 0.64 19.14
CA THR A 4 22.03 -0.73 19.69
C THR A 4 20.97 -1.00 20.74
N ARG A 5 20.65 -2.30 20.94
CA ARG A 5 19.70 -2.74 21.98
C ARG A 5 20.05 -2.21 23.37
N LYS A 6 21.33 -2.28 23.77
CA LYS A 6 21.78 -1.78 25.06
C LYS A 6 21.51 -0.27 25.22
N LEU A 7 21.77 0.52 24.18
CA LEU A 7 21.54 1.97 24.23
C LEU A 7 20.05 2.29 24.33
N VAL A 8 19.22 1.60 23.56
CA VAL A 8 17.76 1.78 23.57
C VAL A 8 17.19 1.47 24.95
N LEU A 9 17.50 0.30 25.52
CA LEU A 9 16.98 -0.09 26.83
C LEU A 9 17.46 0.87 27.94
N ALA A 10 18.72 1.31 27.88
CA ALA A 10 19.26 2.29 28.81
C ALA A 10 18.55 3.66 28.70
N LYS A 11 18.31 4.15 27.48
CA LYS A 11 17.64 5.44 27.23
C LYS A 11 16.15 5.42 27.56
N ALA A 12 15.47 4.32 27.24
CA ALA A 12 14.05 4.13 27.51
C ALA A 12 13.76 3.72 28.97
N LYS A 13 14.80 3.37 29.76
CA LYS A 13 14.67 2.77 31.10
C LYS A 13 13.72 1.57 31.10
N ALA A 14 13.80 0.76 30.04
CA ALA A 14 12.92 -0.36 29.79
C ALA A 14 13.66 -1.69 29.98
N SER A 15 12.96 -2.71 30.45
CA SER A 15 13.47 -4.08 30.56
C SER A 15 13.41 -4.82 29.22
N ASP A 16 12.41 -4.51 28.39
CA ASP A 16 12.21 -5.12 27.08
C ASP A 16 11.70 -4.12 26.03
N PHE A 17 11.97 -4.41 24.76
CA PHE A 17 11.56 -3.62 23.60
C PHE A 17 10.05 -3.47 23.45
N GLN A 18 9.25 -4.47 23.84
CA GLN A 18 7.79 -4.37 23.72
C GLN A 18 7.20 -3.32 24.68
N SER A 19 7.92 -3.00 25.76
CA SER A 19 7.50 -1.99 26.74
C SER A 19 7.92 -0.56 26.37
N VAL A 20 8.77 -0.39 25.34
CA VAL A 20 9.29 0.93 24.95
C VAL A 20 8.22 1.69 24.17
N LYS A 21 7.56 2.64 24.85
CA LYS A 21 6.61 3.57 24.23
C LYS A 21 7.23 4.90 23.81
N LYS A 22 8.26 5.34 24.52
CA LYS A 22 8.92 6.63 24.30
C LYS A 22 10.42 6.43 24.23
N LEU A 23 11.06 6.96 23.20
CA LEU A 23 12.50 6.91 23.04
C LEU A 23 13.05 8.27 22.66
N ASN A 24 14.01 8.76 23.44
CA ASN A 24 14.74 9.98 23.14
C ASN A 24 16.21 9.66 22.86
N CYS A 25 16.60 9.89 21.60
CA CYS A 25 17.96 9.75 21.09
C CYS A 25 18.44 11.05 20.42
N TRP A 26 18.05 12.21 20.97
CA TRP A 26 18.52 13.50 20.51
C TRP A 26 20.05 13.61 20.57
N GLY A 27 20.69 14.10 19.51
CA GLY A 27 22.13 14.39 19.51
C GLY A 27 23.04 13.16 19.64
N CYS A 28 22.53 11.94 19.41
CA CYS A 28 23.25 10.69 19.66
C CYS A 28 24.12 10.22 18.47
N LYS A 29 24.27 11.05 17.42
CA LYS A 29 25.02 10.73 16.18
C LYS A 29 24.55 9.41 15.53
N VAL A 30 23.26 9.13 15.63
CA VAL A 30 22.64 7.91 15.11
C VAL A 30 22.56 8.00 13.58
N THR A 31 22.96 6.92 12.91
CA THR A 31 22.89 6.79 11.45
C THR A 31 22.01 5.61 11.04
N ASP A 32 22.02 4.53 11.84
CA ASP A 32 21.26 3.31 11.57
C ASP A 32 20.21 3.10 12.68
N ILE A 33 18.94 3.12 12.27
CA ILE A 33 17.75 2.93 13.10
C ILE A 33 17.03 1.59 12.83
N SER A 34 17.68 0.62 12.19
CA SER A 34 17.08 -0.68 11.85
C SER A 34 16.49 -1.43 13.04
N ILE A 35 17.01 -1.18 14.25
CA ILE A 35 16.53 -1.80 15.49
C ILE A 35 15.08 -1.42 15.84
N LEU A 36 14.57 -0.30 15.30
CA LEU A 36 13.19 0.15 15.54
C LEU A 36 12.16 -0.86 15.02
N THR A 37 12.53 -1.71 14.06
CA THR A 37 11.67 -2.81 13.58
C THR A 37 11.27 -3.79 14.67
N GLN A 38 12.03 -3.85 15.77
CA GLN A 38 11.74 -4.72 16.93
C GLN A 38 10.91 -4.02 18.01
N MET A 39 10.47 -2.78 17.80
CA MET A 39 9.71 -1.96 18.76
C MET A 39 8.40 -1.44 18.16
N PRO A 40 7.44 -2.32 17.83
CA PRO A 40 6.20 -1.92 17.16
C PRO A 40 5.30 -1.01 18.00
N ASN A 41 5.43 -1.06 19.33
CA ASN A 41 4.59 -0.31 20.28
C ASN A 41 5.10 1.10 20.59
N ILE A 42 6.12 1.59 19.86
CA ILE A 42 6.64 2.93 20.09
C ILE A 42 5.62 3.98 19.65
N GLU A 43 5.36 4.95 20.53
CA GLU A 43 4.38 6.03 20.35
C GLU A 43 5.09 7.36 20.07
N VAL A 44 6.17 7.65 20.82
CA VAL A 44 6.92 8.91 20.71
C VAL A 44 8.39 8.65 20.45
N LEU A 45 8.92 9.21 19.36
CA LEU A 45 10.29 9.01 18.94
C LEU A 45 11.00 10.34 18.65
N THR A 46 12.00 10.66 19.46
CA THR A 46 12.85 11.84 19.27
C THR A 46 14.22 11.44 18.72
N LEU A 47 14.46 11.78 17.46
CA LEU A 47 15.67 11.49 16.70
C LEU A 47 16.31 12.74 16.10
N SER A 48 15.98 13.94 16.60
CA SER A 48 16.56 15.17 16.06
C SER A 48 18.06 15.28 16.33
N VAL A 49 18.76 16.02 15.46
CA VAL A 49 20.22 16.24 15.53
C VAL A 49 20.96 14.91 15.45
N ASN A 50 20.68 14.15 14.40
CA ASN A 50 21.37 12.89 14.09
C ASN A 50 21.76 12.90 12.60
N SER A 51 22.13 11.75 12.04
CA SER A 51 22.55 11.61 10.65
C SER A 51 21.79 10.49 9.95
N ILE A 52 20.48 10.42 10.20
CA ILE A 52 19.58 9.43 9.62
C ILE A 52 19.22 9.86 8.20
N SER A 53 19.35 8.95 7.25
CA SER A 53 19.02 9.19 5.84
C SER A 53 17.80 8.40 5.35
N SER A 54 17.46 7.28 5.99
CA SER A 54 16.33 6.43 5.60
C SER A 54 15.34 6.21 6.73
N LEU A 55 14.06 6.19 6.38
CA LEU A 55 12.92 5.98 7.28
C LEU A 55 12.30 4.58 7.13
N ALA A 56 12.83 3.72 6.27
CA ALA A 56 12.28 2.38 6.03
C ALA A 56 12.02 1.56 7.30
N PRO A 57 12.89 1.56 8.34
CA PRO A 57 12.63 0.82 9.58
C PRO A 57 11.41 1.26 10.38
N LEU A 58 10.86 2.47 10.11
CA LEU A 58 9.70 3.01 10.82
C LEU A 58 8.37 2.48 10.28
N SER A 59 8.35 1.87 9.09
CA SER A 59 7.13 1.39 8.43
C SER A 59 6.30 0.39 9.25
N VAL A 60 6.93 -0.33 10.19
CA VAL A 60 6.28 -1.30 11.08
C VAL A 60 5.82 -0.71 12.43
N CYS A 61 6.16 0.55 12.73
CA CYS A 61 5.85 1.21 14.00
C CYS A 61 4.43 1.80 13.99
N LEU A 62 3.41 0.97 13.79
CA LEU A 62 2.01 1.40 13.54
C LEU A 62 1.39 2.24 14.67
N PHE A 63 1.96 2.18 15.88
CA PHE A 63 1.51 2.96 17.04
C PHE A 63 2.16 4.34 17.17
N LEU A 64 3.10 4.68 16.29
CA LEU A 64 3.83 5.95 16.35
C LEU A 64 2.88 7.13 16.11
N SER A 65 2.84 8.05 17.08
CA SER A 65 2.02 9.26 17.06
C SER A 65 2.85 10.53 16.89
N GLU A 66 4.09 10.54 17.38
CA GLU A 66 4.98 11.70 17.34
C GLU A 66 6.38 11.31 16.88
N LEU A 67 6.85 11.96 15.81
CA LEU A 67 8.16 11.71 15.21
C LEU A 67 8.94 13.00 15.00
N TYR A 68 10.07 13.11 15.68
CA TYR A 68 10.95 14.26 15.59
C TYR A 68 12.26 13.92 14.89
N LEU A 69 12.44 14.42 13.68
CA LEU A 69 13.57 14.17 12.79
C LEU A 69 14.31 15.44 12.37
N ARG A 70 14.06 16.58 13.03
CA ARG A 70 14.76 17.85 12.77
C ARG A 70 16.28 17.67 12.69
N ARG A 71 16.93 18.28 11.69
CA ARG A 71 18.38 18.23 11.48
C ARG A 71 18.92 16.79 11.37
N ASN A 72 18.47 16.10 10.33
CA ASN A 72 18.97 14.79 9.89
C ASN A 72 19.41 14.88 8.41
N MET A 73 19.65 13.74 7.77
CA MET A 73 20.19 13.64 6.40
C MET A 73 19.16 13.03 5.42
N ILE A 74 17.87 13.30 5.63
CA ILE A 74 16.80 12.81 4.74
C ILE A 74 16.86 13.61 3.44
N GLN A 75 17.25 12.95 2.34
CA GLN A 75 17.54 13.63 1.08
C GLN A 75 16.30 13.99 0.28
N SER A 76 15.29 13.12 0.29
CA SER A 76 14.10 13.26 -0.55
C SER A 76 12.83 12.94 0.22
N LEU A 77 11.72 13.55 -0.20
CA LEU A 77 10.39 13.27 0.31
C LEU A 77 9.92 11.85 -0.04
N SER A 78 10.60 11.15 -0.96
CA SER A 78 10.36 9.72 -1.26
C SER A 78 10.39 8.81 -0.03
N GLU A 79 11.20 9.15 0.98
CA GLU A 79 11.26 8.42 2.26
C GLU A 79 9.95 8.48 3.06
N LEU A 80 9.08 9.47 2.80
CA LEU A 80 7.76 9.57 3.44
C LEU A 80 6.82 8.44 3.02
N SER A 81 7.08 7.77 1.90
CA SER A 81 6.33 6.58 1.49
C SER A 81 6.34 5.50 2.58
N HIS A 82 7.43 5.39 3.36
CA HIS A 82 7.54 4.46 4.48
C HIS A 82 6.70 4.87 5.70
N LEU A 83 6.28 6.13 5.79
CA LEU A 83 5.45 6.65 6.87
C LEU A 83 3.94 6.57 6.55
N ARG A 84 3.55 6.34 5.29
CA ARG A 84 2.14 6.21 4.88
C ARG A 84 1.33 5.19 5.71
N PRO A 85 1.87 4.01 6.10
CA PRO A 85 1.14 3.06 6.94
C PRO A 85 0.86 3.57 8.36
N LEU A 86 1.55 4.63 8.82
CA LEU A 86 1.48 5.14 10.18
C LEU A 86 0.25 6.01 10.38
N THR A 87 -0.91 5.37 10.37
CA THR A 87 -2.24 5.98 10.48
C THR A 87 -2.47 6.82 11.74
N ARG A 88 -1.65 6.60 12.78
CA ARG A 88 -1.71 7.30 14.07
C ARG A 88 -0.75 8.49 14.17
N LEU A 89 0.12 8.70 13.18
CA LEU A 89 1.10 9.78 13.20
C LEU A 89 0.40 11.13 13.12
N ARG A 90 0.53 11.94 14.17
CA ARG A 90 -0.09 13.28 14.29
C ARG A 90 0.93 14.41 14.24
N VAL A 91 2.13 14.17 14.76
CA VAL A 91 3.19 15.18 14.83
C VAL A 91 4.41 14.70 14.08
N LEU A 92 4.85 15.50 13.11
CA LEU A 92 6.06 15.25 12.34
C LEU A 92 6.94 16.51 12.31
N TRP A 93 8.24 16.33 12.52
CA TRP A 93 9.21 17.41 12.41
C TRP A 93 10.38 16.99 11.54
N LEU A 94 10.50 17.56 10.35
CA LEU A 94 11.50 17.29 9.33
C LEU A 94 12.36 18.52 8.97
N ALA A 95 12.08 19.70 9.53
CA ALA A 95 12.89 20.90 9.30
C ALA A 95 14.41 20.67 9.43
N GLU A 96 15.19 21.44 8.68
CA GLU A 96 16.66 21.28 8.58
C GLU A 96 17.08 19.90 8.04
N ASN A 97 16.24 19.23 7.26
CA ASN A 97 16.66 18.12 6.40
C ASN A 97 16.80 18.59 4.95
N PRO A 98 17.69 17.98 4.15
CA PRO A 98 17.82 18.32 2.73
C PRO A 98 16.50 18.18 1.95
N CYS A 99 15.60 17.28 2.35
CA CYS A 99 14.29 17.09 1.71
C CYS A 99 13.35 18.31 1.78
N CYS A 100 13.61 19.28 2.66
CA CYS A 100 12.84 20.53 2.70
C CYS A 100 13.05 21.37 1.42
N GLY A 101 14.16 21.16 0.71
CA GLY A 101 14.48 21.83 -0.54
C GLY A 101 14.48 23.36 -0.44
N GLU A 102 14.35 24.00 -1.60
CA GLU A 102 14.32 25.46 -1.73
C GLU A 102 12.89 26.03 -1.76
N ASN A 103 11.86 25.18 -1.88
CA ASN A 103 10.45 25.58 -1.95
C ASN A 103 9.65 25.08 -0.73
N PRO A 104 9.55 25.88 0.35
CA PRO A 104 8.84 25.50 1.56
C PRO A 104 7.33 25.24 1.35
N GLY A 105 6.71 25.94 0.40
CA GLY A 105 5.28 25.79 0.09
C GLY A 105 4.99 24.42 -0.52
N GLN A 106 5.73 24.07 -1.58
CA GLN A 106 5.60 22.76 -2.22
C GLN A 106 5.96 21.63 -1.24
N TYR A 107 7.04 21.79 -0.48
CA TYR A 107 7.42 20.85 0.56
C TYR A 107 6.25 20.56 1.52
N ARG A 108 5.62 21.61 2.06
CA ARG A 108 4.52 21.47 3.02
C ARG A 108 3.33 20.74 2.40
N LEU A 109 2.91 21.15 1.20
CA LEU A 109 1.79 20.52 0.50
C LEU A 109 2.09 19.05 0.17
N THR A 110 3.28 18.74 -0.34
CA THR A 110 3.70 17.37 -0.67
C THR A 110 3.73 16.46 0.57
N VAL A 111 4.21 16.97 1.73
CA VAL A 111 4.17 16.22 2.99
C VAL A 111 2.73 15.95 3.43
N LEU A 112 1.87 16.96 3.39
CA LEU A 112 0.47 16.84 3.80
C LEU A 112 -0.34 15.94 2.87
N ARG A 113 -0.07 15.95 1.56
CA ARG A 113 -0.65 15.00 0.59
C ARG A 113 -0.29 13.57 0.94
N CYS A 114 0.96 13.33 1.33
CA CYS A 114 1.43 11.99 1.71
C CYS A 114 0.89 11.53 3.07
N LEU A 115 0.71 12.45 4.00
CA LEU A 115 0.33 12.18 5.39
C LEU A 115 -0.84 13.10 5.81
N PRO A 116 -2.04 12.92 5.25
CA PRO A 116 -3.17 13.85 5.43
C PRO A 116 -3.75 13.86 6.85
N ARG A 117 -3.28 12.95 7.73
CA ARG A 117 -3.72 12.81 9.12
C ARG A 117 -2.88 13.58 10.13
N LEU A 118 -1.85 14.29 9.66
CA LEU A 118 -0.98 15.13 10.48
C LEU A 118 -1.75 16.32 11.05
N GLN A 119 -1.53 16.60 12.33
CA GLN A 119 -2.06 17.77 13.03
C GLN A 119 -0.99 18.85 13.19
N LYS A 120 0.29 18.47 13.16
CA LYS A 120 1.41 19.39 13.33
C LYS A 120 2.60 18.96 12.48
N LEU A 121 3.10 19.89 11.67
CA LEU A 121 4.27 19.74 10.83
C LEU A 121 5.26 20.88 11.10
N ASP A 122 6.51 20.54 11.43
CA ASP A 122 7.60 21.51 11.64
C ASP A 122 7.29 22.62 12.65
N ASN A 123 6.66 22.21 13.74
CA ASN A 123 6.16 23.07 14.81
C ASN A 123 4.98 23.99 14.43
N GLN A 124 4.44 23.87 13.22
CA GLN A 124 3.24 24.59 12.77
C GLN A 124 2.02 23.66 12.80
N VAL A 125 0.89 24.18 13.30
CA VAL A 125 -0.39 23.47 13.25
C VAL A 125 -0.78 23.30 11.78
N VAL A 126 -1.38 22.16 11.46
CA VAL A 126 -1.94 21.86 10.13
C VAL A 126 -3.44 22.12 10.18
N THR A 127 -3.95 22.90 9.25
CA THR A 127 -5.40 23.15 9.12
C THR A 127 -6.03 22.21 8.10
N GLU A 128 -7.35 22.01 8.19
CA GLU A 128 -8.09 21.17 7.23
C GLU A 128 -8.02 21.77 5.81
N ASP A 129 -8.06 23.10 5.68
CA ASP A 129 -7.91 23.80 4.41
C ASP A 129 -6.56 23.52 3.74
N GLU A 130 -5.47 23.49 4.51
CA GLU A 130 -4.14 23.16 3.98
C GLU A 130 -4.09 21.71 3.49
N VAL A 131 -4.74 20.78 4.19
CA VAL A 131 -4.82 19.38 3.75
C VAL A 131 -5.66 19.25 2.48
N ALA A 132 -6.78 19.97 2.38
CA ALA A 132 -7.59 20.01 1.18
C ALA A 132 -6.78 20.55 -0.02
N GLN A 133 -6.03 21.65 0.18
CA GLN A 133 -5.15 22.20 -0.84
C GLN A 133 -4.04 21.21 -1.24
N ALA A 134 -3.45 20.53 -0.26
CA ALA A 134 -2.39 19.54 -0.51
C ALA A 134 -2.88 18.35 -1.34
N LEU A 135 -4.14 17.93 -1.20
CA LEU A 135 -4.71 16.85 -2.01
C LEU A 135 -4.83 17.23 -3.49
N VAL A 136 -4.99 18.53 -3.80
CA VAL A 136 -5.10 19.05 -5.17
C VAL A 136 -3.70 19.37 -5.73
N ASP A 137 -2.90 20.11 -4.98
CA ASP A 137 -1.66 20.75 -5.47
C ASP A 137 -0.36 20.06 -5.01
N GLY A 138 -0.43 19.18 -4.00
CA GLY A 138 0.75 18.48 -3.51
C GLY A 138 1.31 17.53 -4.57
N GLU A 139 2.61 17.29 -4.61
CA GLU A 139 3.17 16.32 -5.56
C GLU A 139 2.95 14.89 -5.07
N GLU A 140 2.73 13.96 -6.00
CA GLU A 140 2.75 12.55 -5.66
C GLU A 140 4.18 12.08 -5.48
N VAL A 141 4.50 11.80 -4.22
CA VAL A 141 5.75 11.13 -3.88
C VAL A 141 5.66 9.68 -4.35
N THR A 142 6.41 9.32 -5.38
CA THR A 142 6.62 7.93 -5.79
C THR A 142 7.61 7.25 -4.85
N THR A 143 7.49 5.93 -4.70
CA THR A 143 8.45 5.14 -3.92
C THR A 143 9.86 5.29 -4.54
N PRO A 144 10.92 5.43 -3.75
CA PRO A 144 12.28 5.41 -4.28
C PRO A 144 12.51 4.12 -5.10
N PRO A 145 13.35 4.15 -6.16
CA PRO A 145 13.56 3.02 -7.08
C PRO A 145 14.24 1.76 -6.47
N GLY A 146 14.17 1.55 -5.16
CA GLY A 146 14.68 0.36 -4.46
C GLY A 146 13.69 -0.31 -3.50
N SER A 147 12.44 0.16 -3.43
CA SER A 147 11.41 -0.43 -2.56
C SER A 147 10.24 -0.92 -3.40
N LEU A 148 10.17 -2.24 -3.58
CA LEU A 148 9.08 -3.04 -4.14
C LEU A 148 8.96 -3.05 -5.68
N GLN A 149 9.54 -4.12 -6.24
CA GLN A 149 8.94 -4.91 -7.32
C GLN A 149 7.48 -5.24 -6.94
N ASN A 150 6.56 -4.34 -7.28
CA ASN A 150 5.14 -4.59 -7.57
C ASN A 150 4.54 -3.26 -8.01
N GLN A 151 4.92 -2.84 -9.22
CA GLN A 151 4.23 -1.77 -9.91
C GLN A 151 3.06 -2.38 -10.68
N LEU A 152 1.85 -2.05 -10.23
CA LEU A 152 0.75 -1.85 -11.15
C LEU A 152 1.22 -0.89 -12.24
N SER A 153 0.89 -1.24 -13.47
CA SER A 153 1.28 -0.58 -14.69
C SER A 153 0.85 0.89 -14.71
N THR A 154 1.78 1.79 -15.02
CA THR A 154 1.46 3.09 -15.60
C THR A 154 1.97 3.12 -17.04
N ASN A 155 1.05 3.40 -17.95
CA ASN A 155 1.29 3.63 -19.38
C ASN A 155 2.26 4.80 -19.59
N GLY A 156 3.18 4.68 -20.55
CA GLY A 156 3.90 5.85 -21.10
C GLY A 156 5.28 5.50 -21.67
N LEU A 157 5.34 5.41 -23.00
CA LEU A 157 6.49 5.16 -23.87
C LEU A 157 7.76 5.98 -23.55
N THR A 158 8.94 5.36 -23.70
CA THR A 158 9.97 5.75 -24.69
C THR A 158 11.10 4.71 -24.70
N GLU A 159 11.28 4.06 -25.84
CA GLU A 159 12.37 3.12 -26.11
C GLU A 159 13.61 3.90 -26.57
N SER A 160 14.71 3.80 -25.81
CA SER A 160 16.04 3.90 -26.37
C SER A 160 17.03 3.11 -25.50
N GLU A 161 17.46 1.98 -26.08
CA GLU A 161 18.78 1.38 -25.95
C GLU A 161 19.29 1.06 -24.54
N THR A 162 19.06 -0.17 -24.09
CA THR A 162 20.10 -0.96 -23.41
C THR A 162 19.96 -2.43 -23.80
N GLU A 163 20.85 -2.86 -24.70
CA GLU A 163 21.18 -4.26 -24.94
C GLU A 163 21.72 -4.92 -23.66
N ASN A 164 21.39 -6.21 -23.50
CA ASN A 164 22.00 -7.19 -22.59
C ASN A 164 21.44 -7.29 -21.16
N ASP A 165 20.17 -7.68 -21.03
CA ASP A 165 19.67 -8.39 -19.84
C ASP A 165 19.24 -9.83 -20.23
N PRO A 166 19.85 -10.91 -19.68
CA PRO A 166 19.64 -12.29 -20.16
C PRO A 166 18.24 -12.89 -19.95
N LEU A 167 17.28 -12.13 -19.40
CA LEU A 167 15.94 -12.62 -19.07
C LEU A 167 14.79 -11.94 -19.81
N ASN A 168 15.08 -11.03 -20.75
CA ASN A 168 14.02 -10.35 -21.51
C ASN A 168 13.86 -10.88 -22.93
N TYR A 169 13.45 -12.14 -23.09
CA TYR A 169 13.02 -12.65 -24.39
C TYR A 169 11.58 -12.17 -24.68
N ASN A 170 11.46 -11.29 -25.67
CA ASN A 170 10.16 -10.82 -26.15
C ASN A 170 9.43 -11.96 -26.89
N MET A 171 8.11 -12.06 -26.68
CA MET A 171 7.19 -13.00 -27.33
C MET A 171 7.35 -13.07 -28.87
N VAL A 172 7.87 -12.00 -29.48
CA VAL A 172 8.22 -11.91 -30.90
C VAL A 172 9.37 -12.86 -31.30
N GLU A 173 10.44 -12.94 -30.50
CA GLU A 173 11.57 -13.84 -30.78
C GLU A 173 11.20 -15.30 -30.58
N THR A 174 10.38 -15.58 -29.56
CA THR A 174 9.87 -16.93 -29.28
C THR A 174 9.05 -17.46 -30.46
N ASN A 175 8.23 -16.62 -31.09
CA ASN A 175 7.46 -17.01 -32.27
C ASN A 175 8.32 -17.17 -33.54
N LYS A 176 9.41 -16.39 -33.65
CA LYS A 176 10.39 -16.50 -34.73
C LYS A 176 11.11 -17.86 -34.72
N ILE A 177 11.50 -18.34 -33.53
CA ILE A 177 12.14 -19.65 -33.36
C ILE A 177 11.16 -20.79 -33.67
N ARG A 178 9.87 -20.67 -33.29
CA ARG A 178 8.85 -21.68 -33.59
C ARG A 178 8.58 -21.86 -35.08
N GLN A 179 8.61 -20.77 -35.85
CA GLN A 179 8.46 -20.85 -37.30
C GLN A 179 9.65 -21.54 -37.97
N GLN A 180 10.87 -21.29 -37.51
CA GLN A 180 12.07 -21.96 -38.03
C GLN A 180 12.06 -23.47 -37.77
N LEU A 181 11.36 -23.91 -36.72
CA LEU A 181 11.15 -25.33 -36.39
C LEU A 181 9.85 -25.91 -36.98
N GLY A 182 9.18 -25.20 -37.90
CA GLY A 182 7.99 -25.68 -38.60
C GLY A 182 6.69 -25.70 -37.78
N MET A 183 6.66 -25.04 -36.62
CA MET A 183 5.49 -25.00 -35.73
C MET A 183 4.69 -23.70 -35.85
N LYS A 184 3.37 -23.78 -35.56
CA LYS A 184 2.49 -22.61 -35.57
C LYS A 184 2.87 -21.59 -34.46
N PRO A 185 2.79 -20.27 -34.74
CA PRO A 185 3.06 -19.23 -33.76
C PRO A 185 2.00 -19.21 -32.66
N LEU A 186 2.41 -18.85 -31.45
CA LEU A 186 1.56 -18.74 -30.28
C LEU A 186 0.87 -17.37 -30.29
N SER A 187 -0.46 -17.37 -30.32
CA SER A 187 -1.29 -16.17 -30.14
C SER A 187 -1.36 -15.80 -28.64
N ARG A 188 -1.38 -14.50 -28.34
CA ARG A 188 -1.34 -13.93 -26.98
C ARG A 188 -2.52 -14.36 -26.09
N ASP A 189 -3.60 -14.84 -26.68
CA ASP A 189 -4.87 -15.07 -25.97
C ASP A 189 -5.00 -16.45 -25.29
N LYS A 190 -3.91 -17.21 -25.12
CA LYS A 190 -3.94 -18.53 -24.46
C LYS A 190 -3.09 -18.67 -23.20
N PHE A 191 -2.39 -17.61 -22.77
CA PHE A 191 -1.56 -17.63 -21.56
C PHE A 191 -2.02 -16.58 -20.54
N THR A 192 -3.26 -16.68 -20.08
CA THR A 192 -3.70 -16.06 -18.81
C THR A 192 -4.06 -17.10 -17.75
N LEU A 193 -3.84 -18.38 -18.00
CA LEU A 193 -4.19 -19.42 -17.05
C LEU A 193 -3.06 -20.44 -17.00
N LEU A 194 -2.20 -20.33 -15.96
CA LEU A 194 -1.70 -21.44 -15.13
C LEU A 194 -0.49 -20.98 -14.31
N SER A 195 -0.70 -20.77 -13.00
CA SER A 195 0.12 -21.35 -11.92
C SER A 195 -0.48 -21.07 -10.52
N SER A 196 -0.68 -22.15 -9.78
CA SER A 196 -0.89 -22.30 -8.31
C SER A 196 0.01 -23.50 -7.88
N PRO A 197 0.20 -23.97 -6.61
CA PRO A 197 -0.32 -23.57 -5.28
C PRO A 197 0.69 -23.64 -4.07
N SER A 198 0.26 -23.18 -2.87
CA SER A 198 0.43 -23.75 -1.49
C SER A 198 0.46 -22.59 -0.47
N SER A 199 -0.33 -22.49 0.61
CA SER A 199 -0.90 -23.49 1.51
C SER A 199 -2.44 -23.48 1.54
N LYS A 200 -2.99 -24.66 1.84
CA LYS A 200 -4.41 -24.96 1.95
C LYS A 200 -4.92 -24.46 3.29
N GLU A 201 -5.82 -23.48 3.28
CA GLU A 201 -7.04 -23.43 4.10
C GLU A 201 -7.86 -22.19 3.66
N ASP A 202 -9.13 -22.41 3.33
CA ASP A 202 -10.22 -21.43 3.24
C ASP A 202 -10.27 -20.34 2.12
N LYS A 203 -9.95 -20.69 0.86
CA LYS A 203 -10.06 -19.77 -0.29
C LYS A 203 -11.48 -19.36 -0.70
N THR A 204 -12.51 -20.15 -0.37
CA THR A 204 -13.91 -19.83 -0.72
C THR A 204 -14.51 -18.76 0.18
N LEU A 205 -14.11 -18.72 1.45
CA LEU A 205 -14.52 -17.68 2.39
C LEU A 205 -13.85 -16.35 2.02
N MET A 206 -12.52 -16.35 1.83
CA MET A 206 -11.74 -15.15 1.48
C MET A 206 -12.20 -14.49 0.17
N LYS A 207 -12.53 -15.26 -0.88
CA LYS A 207 -13.05 -14.67 -2.13
C LYS A 207 -14.40 -13.99 -1.94
N LYS A 208 -15.31 -14.60 -1.17
CA LYS A 208 -16.61 -13.98 -0.82
C LYS A 208 -16.41 -12.72 0.01
N THR A 209 -15.45 -12.72 0.93
CA THR A 209 -15.09 -11.54 1.74
C THR A 209 -14.56 -10.41 0.87
N HIS A 210 -13.64 -10.66 -0.06
CA HIS A 210 -13.11 -9.61 -0.94
C HIS A 210 -14.17 -9.01 -1.88
N THR A 211 -15.08 -9.84 -2.39
CA THR A 211 -16.18 -9.34 -3.22
C THR A 211 -17.18 -8.52 -2.39
N LEU A 212 -17.49 -8.99 -1.18
CA LEU A 212 -18.37 -8.26 -0.26
C LEU A 212 -17.73 -6.93 0.17
N ASP A 213 -16.44 -6.91 0.49
CA ASP A 213 -15.70 -5.70 0.87
C ASP A 213 -15.69 -4.69 -0.28
N ALA A 214 -15.46 -5.14 -1.52
CA ALA A 214 -15.53 -4.28 -2.70
C ALA A 214 -16.95 -3.71 -2.90
N ILE A 215 -17.99 -4.51 -2.70
CA ILE A 215 -19.39 -4.03 -2.78
C ILE A 215 -19.69 -3.03 -1.67
N LEU A 216 -19.27 -3.29 -0.44
CA LEU A 216 -19.48 -2.39 0.71
C LEU A 216 -18.73 -1.07 0.55
N MET A 217 -17.57 -1.08 -0.10
CA MET A 217 -16.86 0.16 -0.46
C MET A 217 -17.67 0.97 -1.48
N LEU A 218 -18.23 0.34 -2.51
CA LEU A 218 -19.05 1.04 -3.50
C LEU A 218 -20.37 1.58 -2.92
N LEU A 219 -20.94 0.91 -1.91
CA LEU A 219 -22.17 1.37 -1.24
C LEU A 219 -21.94 2.53 -0.26
N ARG A 220 -20.70 2.81 0.17
CA ARG A 220 -20.43 3.90 1.12
C ARG A 220 -20.64 5.29 0.55
N ASP A 221 -20.56 5.44 -0.77
CA ASP A 221 -20.58 6.72 -1.45
C ASP A 221 -21.98 7.06 -2.02
N LEU A 222 -23.00 6.21 -1.76
CA LEU A 222 -24.38 6.40 -2.24
C LEU A 222 -25.25 7.12 -1.22
N ASP A 223 -26.21 7.92 -1.70
CA ASP A 223 -27.24 8.55 -0.87
C ASP A 223 -28.45 7.61 -0.58
N GLU A 224 -29.40 8.08 0.23
CA GLU A 224 -30.54 7.26 0.70
C GLU A 224 -31.45 6.79 -0.45
N GLU A 225 -31.64 7.62 -1.48
CA GLU A 225 -32.47 7.29 -2.64
C GLU A 225 -31.77 6.25 -3.54
N GLU A 226 -30.48 6.44 -3.82
CA GLU A 226 -29.67 5.51 -4.62
C GLU A 226 -29.56 4.15 -3.93
N LEU A 227 -29.38 4.12 -2.61
CA LEU A 227 -29.32 2.88 -1.83
C LEU A 227 -30.64 2.10 -1.90
N HIS A 228 -31.78 2.79 -1.87
CA HIS A 228 -33.10 2.16 -2.01
C HIS A 228 -33.32 1.54 -3.40
N ILE A 229 -32.80 2.16 -4.47
CA ILE A 229 -32.83 1.61 -5.84
C ILE A 229 -32.00 0.33 -5.93
N VAL A 230 -30.79 0.34 -5.36
CA VAL A 230 -29.92 -0.85 -5.33
C VAL A 230 -30.58 -1.99 -4.56
N TYR A 231 -31.20 -1.70 -3.41
CA TYR A 231 -31.94 -2.69 -2.63
C TYR A 231 -33.12 -3.30 -3.42
N THR A 232 -33.96 -2.47 -4.03
CA THR A 232 -35.12 -2.95 -4.81
C THR A 232 -34.68 -3.80 -6.00
N THR A 233 -33.64 -3.38 -6.72
CA THR A 233 -33.09 -4.08 -7.88
C THR A 233 -32.47 -5.42 -7.49
N THR A 234 -31.74 -5.47 -6.37
CA THR A 234 -31.14 -6.71 -5.87
C THR A 234 -32.20 -7.71 -5.40
N GLN A 235 -33.26 -7.25 -4.72
CA GLN A 235 -34.40 -8.08 -4.35
C GLN A 235 -35.09 -8.69 -5.58
N ASN A 236 -35.38 -7.88 -6.60
CA ASN A 236 -35.98 -8.36 -7.85
C ASN A 236 -35.10 -9.38 -8.57
N ARG A 237 -33.78 -9.16 -8.61
CA ARG A 237 -32.83 -10.14 -9.14
C ARG A 237 -32.82 -11.43 -8.34
N LEU A 238 -32.85 -11.36 -7.01
CA LEU A 238 -32.87 -12.54 -6.16
C LEU A 238 -34.13 -13.38 -6.41
N GLN A 239 -35.28 -12.72 -6.59
CA GLN A 239 -36.54 -13.36 -6.95
C GLN A 239 -36.47 -14.06 -8.32
N SER A 240 -35.83 -13.45 -9.33
CA SER A 240 -35.63 -14.11 -10.63
C SER A 240 -34.82 -15.41 -10.52
N TYR A 241 -33.79 -15.45 -9.66
CA TYR A 241 -33.01 -16.68 -9.44
C TYR A 241 -33.83 -17.77 -8.73
N THR A 242 -34.77 -17.40 -7.85
CA THR A 242 -35.65 -18.38 -7.19
C THR A 242 -36.69 -18.97 -8.14
N MET A 243 -37.18 -18.19 -9.11
CA MET A 243 -38.13 -18.66 -10.13
C MET A 243 -37.45 -19.58 -11.15
N ASP A 244 -36.21 -19.27 -11.58
CA ASP A 244 -35.43 -20.12 -12.48
C ASP A 244 -35.02 -21.45 -11.83
N SER A 245 -34.84 -21.48 -10.51
CA SER A 245 -34.55 -22.71 -9.77
C SER A 245 -35.77 -23.64 -9.69
N GLN A 246 -36.99 -23.11 -9.64
CA GLN A 246 -38.23 -23.91 -9.61
C GLN A 246 -38.58 -24.49 -10.98
N THR A 247 -38.33 -23.74 -12.06
CA THR A 247 -38.55 -24.23 -13.44
C THR A 247 -37.57 -25.34 -13.85
N LEU A 248 -36.33 -25.34 -13.33
CA LEU A 248 -35.37 -26.43 -13.53
C LEU A 248 -35.79 -27.73 -12.82
N THR A 249 -36.36 -27.65 -11.61
CA THR A 249 -36.84 -28.85 -10.89
C THR A 249 -38.05 -29.49 -11.55
N ASP A 250 -38.98 -28.69 -12.08
CA ASP A 250 -40.18 -29.22 -12.76
C ASP A 250 -39.86 -29.86 -14.12
N SER A 251 -38.84 -29.35 -14.82
CA SER A 251 -38.37 -29.91 -16.09
C SER A 251 -37.54 -31.19 -15.91
N GLN A 252 -36.79 -31.32 -14.82
CA GLN A 252 -36.11 -32.57 -14.45
C GLN A 252 -37.09 -33.67 -14.01
N GLN A 253 -38.16 -33.31 -13.27
CA GLN A 253 -39.21 -34.26 -12.87
C GLN A 253 -39.98 -34.80 -14.09
N LYS A 254 -40.26 -33.95 -15.09
CA LYS A 254 -40.92 -34.37 -16.34
C LYS A 254 -40.06 -35.29 -17.20
N MET A 255 -38.75 -35.05 -17.31
CA MET A 255 -37.86 -35.94 -18.08
C MET A 255 -37.69 -37.32 -17.42
N HIS A 256 -37.69 -37.40 -16.08
CA HIS A 256 -37.59 -38.68 -15.38
C HIS A 256 -38.83 -39.58 -15.60
N ASN A 257 -40.01 -38.99 -15.78
CA ASN A 257 -41.23 -39.74 -16.06
C ASN A 257 -41.38 -40.21 -17.51
N VAL A 258 -40.65 -39.63 -18.46
CA VAL A 258 -40.70 -40.03 -19.89
C VAL A 258 -39.72 -41.18 -20.20
N LEU A 259 -38.67 -41.36 -19.39
CA LEU A 259 -37.70 -42.46 -19.54
C LEU A 259 -38.12 -43.78 -18.85
N ASN A 260 -39.25 -43.78 -18.14
CA ASN A 260 -39.79 -44.93 -17.40
C ASN A 260 -41.11 -45.49 -18.00
N ILE A 261 -41.36 -45.24 -19.29
CA ILE A 261 -42.46 -45.85 -20.08
C ILE A 261 -41.84 -46.50 -21.32
#